data_AF-B0R1V1-F1
#
_entry.id   AF-B0R1V1-F1
#
_cell.length_a   1.000
_cell.length_b   1.000
_cell.length_c   1.000
_cell.angle_alpha   90.00
_cell.angle_beta   90.00
_cell.angle_gamma   90.00
#
_symmetry.space_group_name_H-M   'P 1'
#
loop_
_entity.id
_entity.type
_entity.pdbx_description
1 polymer ?
#
loop_
_entity_poly.entity_id
_entity_poly.type
_entity_poly.pdbx_seq_one_letter_code
_entity_poly.pdbx_strand_id
1 'polypeptide(L)'
;LRHLLRLLSSSFLLTGYQGSLIPDRKARVSVKVLAMGCAGHIIGMYPRLFFDRLFKGTEGGVKVEDEQYIRDLLLYVGHSDPQLRGQTLLLIGQMLKASLIESNYLYTDWCWRICEESNTDPVSIEYLVSLLSSSVSDDSSVTARSICQSSKLCLQELCRSCHGNLGLTLTYDLLKLSSTTYWLVQVELMELISGFDFKLLHYLEARKVEELKRGYTFMREDIQRVVLEEVVLKLIGSEDGRVRTAAG
;
A
#
# COMPACT_ATOMS: atom_id res chain seq x y z
N LEU A 1 1.50 0.63 -22.78
CA LEU A 1 1.11 0.73 -21.35
C LEU A 1 0.93 2.17 -20.88
N ARG A 2 1.90 3.07 -21.03
CA ARG A 2 1.75 4.52 -20.71
C ARG A 2 0.47 5.16 -21.28
N HIS A 3 0.24 5.01 -22.59
CA HIS A 3 -0.97 5.55 -23.23
C HIS A 3 -2.27 4.97 -22.65
N LEU A 4 -2.29 3.66 -22.42
CA LEU A 4 -3.44 2.98 -21.81
C LEU A 4 -3.71 3.47 -20.40
N LEU A 5 -2.68 3.61 -19.57
CA LEU A 5 -2.82 4.14 -18.20
C LEU A 5 -3.41 5.54 -18.22
N ARG A 6 -2.88 6.43 -19.07
CA ARG A 6 -3.43 7.78 -19.26
C ARG A 6 -4.89 7.75 -19.70
N LEU A 7 -5.22 6.90 -20.68
CA LEU A 7 -6.58 6.76 -21.19
C LEU A 7 -7.56 6.27 -20.11
N LEU A 8 -7.20 5.22 -19.37
CA LEU A 8 -8.02 4.70 -18.26
C LEU A 8 -8.23 5.76 -17.18
N SER A 9 -7.14 6.41 -16.77
CA SER A 9 -7.17 7.45 -15.75
C SER A 9 -8.02 8.63 -16.19
N SER A 10 -7.81 9.20 -17.38
CA SER A 10 -8.54 10.38 -17.84
C SER A 10 -10.00 10.10 -18.20
N SER A 11 -10.34 8.85 -18.54
CA SER A 11 -11.72 8.47 -18.90
C SER A 11 -12.60 8.22 -17.68
N PHE A 12 -12.03 7.62 -16.61
CA PHE A 12 -12.83 7.07 -15.52
C PHE A 12 -12.45 7.58 -14.13
N LEU A 13 -11.21 8.03 -13.90
CA LEU A 13 -10.68 8.25 -12.56
C LEU A 13 -10.33 9.72 -12.27
N LEU A 14 -9.65 10.40 -13.18
CA LEU A 14 -9.00 11.70 -12.99
C LEU A 14 -9.54 12.72 -13.99
N THR A 15 -9.73 13.97 -13.54
CA THR A 15 -10.44 15.00 -14.32
C THR A 15 -9.56 15.79 -15.30
N GLY A 16 -8.25 15.77 -15.10
CA GLY A 16 -7.31 16.70 -15.72
C GLY A 16 -6.80 17.80 -14.79
N TYR A 17 -7.51 18.07 -13.70
CA TYR A 17 -7.20 19.15 -12.75
C TYR A 17 -6.60 18.56 -11.48
N GLN A 18 -5.49 19.15 -11.01
CA GLN A 18 -4.81 18.70 -9.80
C GLN A 18 -5.78 18.51 -8.63
N GLY A 19 -5.63 17.40 -7.91
CA GLY A 19 -6.44 17.10 -6.73
C GLY A 19 -7.90 16.71 -7.02
N SER A 20 -8.32 16.67 -8.29
CA SER A 20 -9.73 16.50 -8.66
C SER A 20 -10.03 15.14 -9.29
N LEU A 21 -10.99 14.43 -8.69
CA LEU A 21 -11.46 13.11 -9.11
C LEU A 21 -12.74 13.19 -9.96
N ILE A 22 -12.90 12.28 -10.93
CA ILE A 22 -14.15 12.19 -11.71
C ILE A 22 -15.31 11.84 -10.77
N PRO A 23 -16.43 12.58 -10.77
CA PRO A 23 -17.59 12.25 -9.92
C PRO A 23 -18.30 10.95 -10.33
N ASP A 24 -18.92 10.25 -9.37
CA ASP A 24 -19.66 8.99 -9.62
C ASP A 24 -20.81 9.12 -10.62
N ARG A 25 -21.40 10.33 -10.73
CA ARG A 25 -22.42 10.64 -11.75
C ARG A 25 -21.89 10.59 -13.19
N LYS A 26 -20.58 10.77 -13.39
CA LYS A 26 -19.93 10.74 -14.70
C LYS A 26 -19.37 9.36 -15.04
N ALA A 27 -18.89 8.62 -14.05
CA ALA A 27 -18.42 7.25 -14.21
C ALA A 27 -18.90 6.40 -13.04
N ARG A 28 -19.63 5.32 -13.35
CA ARG A 28 -20.15 4.39 -12.33
C ARG A 28 -18.99 3.83 -11.49
N VAL A 29 -19.20 3.72 -10.19
CA VAL A 29 -18.19 3.23 -9.24
C VAL A 29 -17.63 1.86 -9.64
N SER A 30 -18.46 0.93 -10.13
CA SER A 30 -17.99 -0.38 -10.60
C SER A 30 -16.99 -0.29 -11.76
N VAL A 31 -17.16 0.68 -12.66
CA VAL A 31 -16.21 0.95 -13.75
C VAL A 31 -14.91 1.55 -13.20
N LYS A 32 -15.01 2.44 -12.22
CA LYS A 32 -13.83 2.99 -11.53
C LYS A 32 -13.02 1.92 -10.82
N VAL A 33 -13.68 0.99 -10.11
CA VAL A 33 -13.05 -0.15 -9.44
C VAL A 33 -12.24 -0.98 -10.45
N LEU A 34 -12.84 -1.31 -11.59
CA LEU A 34 -12.14 -2.06 -12.64
C LEU A 34 -10.98 -1.26 -13.24
N ALA A 35 -11.19 0.02 -13.55
CA ALA A 35 -10.16 0.90 -14.09
C ALA A 35 -8.99 1.08 -13.12
N MET A 36 -9.27 1.23 -11.81
CA MET A 36 -8.27 1.33 -10.74
C MET A 36 -7.46 0.03 -10.64
N GLY A 37 -8.10 -1.14 -10.70
CA GLY A 37 -7.41 -2.43 -10.72
C GLY A 37 -6.49 -2.58 -11.94
N CYS A 38 -6.97 -2.21 -13.14
CA CYS A 38 -6.14 -2.19 -14.35
C CYS A 38 -4.96 -1.20 -14.23
N ALA A 39 -5.20 0.00 -13.71
CA ALA A 39 -4.16 1.01 -13.49
C ALA A 39 -3.10 0.50 -12.52
N GLY A 40 -3.52 -0.14 -11.41
CA GLY A 40 -2.64 -0.83 -10.48
C GLY A 40 -1.75 -1.82 -11.19
N HIS A 41 -2.31 -2.77 -11.95
CA HIS A 41 -1.51 -3.78 -12.64
C HIS A 41 -0.49 -3.18 -13.60
N ILE A 42 -0.85 -2.10 -14.31
CA ILE A 42 0.09 -1.39 -15.19
C ILE A 42 1.22 -0.76 -14.38
N ILE A 43 0.92 -0.12 -13.25
CA ILE A 43 1.92 0.48 -12.34
C ILE A 43 2.79 -0.61 -11.72
N GLY A 44 2.23 -1.77 -11.36
CA GLY A 44 2.98 -2.92 -10.85
C GLY A 44 3.96 -3.52 -11.87
N MET A 45 3.73 -3.30 -13.17
CA MET A 45 4.67 -3.69 -14.22
C MET A 45 5.69 -2.58 -14.54
N TYR A 46 5.27 -1.30 -14.48
CA TYR A 46 6.08 -0.14 -14.84
C TYR A 46 5.84 1.01 -13.84
N PRO A 47 6.46 0.96 -12.64
CA PRO A 47 6.15 1.87 -11.54
C PRO A 47 6.53 3.32 -11.83
N ARG A 48 7.47 3.57 -12.75
CA ARG A 48 7.80 4.94 -13.22
C ARG A 48 6.58 5.71 -13.74
N LEU A 49 5.61 5.01 -14.34
CA LEU A 49 4.42 5.64 -14.90
C LEU A 49 3.53 6.30 -13.83
N PHE A 50 3.70 5.95 -12.56
CA PHE A 50 3.02 6.58 -11.44
C PHE A 50 3.33 8.09 -11.32
N PHE A 51 4.52 8.50 -11.73
CA PHE A 51 4.98 9.90 -11.65
C PHE A 51 4.60 10.73 -12.88
N ASP A 52 4.06 10.08 -13.93
CA ASP A 52 3.70 10.74 -15.17
C ASP A 52 2.60 11.79 -14.99
N ARG A 53 2.69 12.83 -15.81
CA ARG A 53 1.57 13.74 -16.12
C ARG A 53 0.43 12.95 -16.76
N LEU A 54 -0.80 13.25 -16.38
CA LEU A 54 -2.00 12.62 -16.94
C LEU A 54 -2.14 12.93 -18.44
N PHE A 55 -1.98 14.20 -18.81
CA PHE A 55 -1.93 14.65 -20.19
C PHE A 55 -0.50 14.92 -20.63
N LYS A 56 -0.25 14.88 -21.95
CA LYS A 56 1.03 15.32 -22.50
C LYS A 56 1.09 16.85 -22.32
N GLY A 57 2.18 17.37 -21.75
CA GLY A 57 2.42 18.80 -21.73
C GLY A 57 2.53 19.37 -23.14
N THR A 58 2.17 20.65 -23.31
CA THR A 58 2.50 21.40 -24.53
C THR A 58 4.03 21.47 -24.71
N GLU A 59 4.50 21.34 -25.95
CA GLU A 59 5.92 21.49 -26.28
C GLU A 59 6.42 22.85 -25.75
N GLY A 60 7.38 22.83 -24.83
CA GLY A 60 7.87 24.06 -24.17
C GLY A 60 8.39 23.91 -22.74
N GLY A 61 8.20 22.76 -22.08
CA GLY A 61 8.84 22.44 -20.79
C GLY A 61 8.39 23.26 -19.58
N VAL A 62 7.45 24.19 -19.76
CA VAL A 62 6.90 25.01 -18.67
C VAL A 62 6.01 24.14 -17.78
N LYS A 63 6.25 24.15 -16.45
CA LYS A 63 5.33 23.58 -15.46
C LYS A 63 4.03 24.39 -15.57
N VAL A 64 2.95 23.73 -15.97
CA VAL A 64 1.62 24.36 -15.98
C VAL A 64 1.09 24.29 -14.56
N GLU A 65 0.70 25.44 -13.99
CA GLU A 65 -0.01 25.47 -12.71
C GLU A 65 -1.28 24.60 -12.82
N ASP A 66 -1.54 23.77 -11.81
CA ASP A 66 -2.68 22.82 -11.73
C ASP A 66 -2.60 21.55 -12.61
N GLU A 67 -1.41 21.15 -13.08
CA GLU A 67 -1.25 19.90 -13.84
C GLU A 67 -1.54 18.66 -12.97
N GLN A 68 -2.41 17.78 -13.47
CA GLN A 68 -2.72 16.52 -12.79
C GLN A 68 -1.76 15.38 -13.16
N TYR A 69 -1.38 14.58 -12.17
CA TYR A 69 -0.48 13.44 -12.30
C TYR A 69 -1.21 12.11 -12.07
N ILE A 70 -0.63 11.00 -12.54
CA ILE A 70 -1.17 9.65 -12.28
C ILE A 70 -1.22 9.34 -10.78
N ARG A 71 -0.28 9.85 -9.98
CA ARG A 71 -0.29 9.69 -8.52
C ARG A 71 -1.55 10.22 -7.82
N ASP A 72 -2.34 11.10 -8.45
CA ASP A 72 -3.63 11.54 -7.89
C ASP A 72 -4.65 10.40 -7.75
N LEU A 73 -4.38 9.23 -8.37
CA LEU A 73 -5.13 8.00 -8.10
C LEU A 73 -5.15 7.63 -6.61
N LEU A 74 -4.14 8.05 -5.82
CA LEU A 74 -4.08 7.85 -4.37
C LEU A 74 -5.23 8.54 -3.62
N LEU A 75 -5.83 9.59 -4.18
CA LEU A 75 -6.92 10.33 -3.53
C LEU A 75 -8.17 9.45 -3.34
N TYR A 76 -8.30 8.35 -4.10
CA TYR A 76 -9.39 7.38 -3.95
C TYR A 76 -9.32 6.56 -2.65
N VAL A 77 -8.24 6.64 -1.86
CA VAL A 77 -8.22 6.08 -0.50
C VAL A 77 -9.33 6.69 0.38
N GLY A 78 -9.72 7.94 0.13
CA GLY A 78 -10.81 8.62 0.85
C GLY A 78 -12.21 8.44 0.24
N HIS A 79 -12.39 7.53 -0.73
CA HIS A 79 -13.68 7.39 -1.42
C HIS A 79 -14.75 6.73 -0.54
N SER A 80 -16.02 7.09 -0.73
CA SER A 80 -17.14 6.51 0.05
C SER A 80 -17.35 5.02 -0.22
N ASP A 81 -17.06 4.57 -1.44
CA ASP A 81 -17.15 3.16 -1.83
C ASP A 81 -15.92 2.34 -1.35
N PRO A 82 -16.12 1.29 -0.54
CA PRO A 82 -15.03 0.52 0.06
C PRO A 82 -14.28 -0.35 -0.93
N GLN A 83 -14.91 -0.78 -2.03
CA GLN A 83 -14.23 -1.57 -3.05
C GLN A 83 -13.25 -0.72 -3.84
N LEU A 84 -13.61 0.54 -4.11
CA LEU A 84 -12.71 1.50 -4.75
C LEU A 84 -11.55 1.87 -3.82
N ARG A 85 -11.81 2.15 -2.53
CA ARG A 85 -10.73 2.29 -1.53
C ARG A 85 -9.80 1.09 -1.55
N GLY A 86 -10.36 -0.13 -1.51
CA GLY A 86 -9.60 -1.37 -1.54
C GLY A 86 -8.74 -1.53 -2.80
N GLN A 87 -9.25 -1.20 -3.99
CA GLN A 87 -8.45 -1.22 -5.22
C GLN A 87 -7.32 -0.18 -5.20
N THR A 88 -7.54 0.99 -4.59
CA THR A 88 -6.47 1.97 -4.40
C THR A 88 -5.38 1.45 -3.46
N LEU A 89 -5.74 0.74 -2.38
CA LEU A 89 -4.76 0.09 -1.51
C LEU A 89 -3.95 -0.97 -2.26
N LEU A 90 -4.60 -1.78 -3.11
CA LEU A 90 -3.91 -2.76 -3.95
C LEU A 90 -2.94 -2.10 -4.93
N LEU A 91 -3.33 -0.98 -5.56
CA LEU A 91 -2.43 -0.19 -6.40
C LEU A 91 -1.21 0.29 -5.60
N ILE A 92 -1.39 0.77 -4.37
CA ILE A 92 -0.29 1.19 -3.49
C ILE A 92 0.65 0.03 -3.21
N GLY A 93 0.13 -1.16 -2.87
CA GLY A 93 0.94 -2.36 -2.64
C GLY A 93 1.73 -2.78 -3.89
N GLN A 94 1.11 -2.73 -5.06
CA GLN A 94 1.78 -3.02 -6.33
C GLN A 94 2.88 -1.99 -6.64
N MET A 95 2.61 -0.70 -6.42
CA MET A 95 3.57 0.38 -6.60
C MET A 95 4.77 0.22 -5.66
N LEU A 96 4.54 -0.01 -4.36
CA LEU A 96 5.59 -0.22 -3.37
C LEU A 96 6.47 -1.42 -3.74
N LYS A 97 5.86 -2.58 -4.04
CA LYS A 97 6.59 -3.77 -4.47
C LYS A 97 7.44 -3.50 -5.72
N ALA A 98 6.80 -2.99 -6.77
CA ALA A 98 7.45 -2.83 -8.07
C ALA A 98 8.58 -1.79 -8.00
N SER A 99 8.34 -0.64 -7.35
CA SER A 99 9.34 0.41 -7.22
C SER A 99 10.54 -0.03 -6.38
N LEU A 100 10.33 -0.74 -5.27
CA LEU A 100 11.43 -1.26 -4.45
C LEU A 100 12.29 -2.28 -5.22
N ILE A 101 11.67 -3.16 -6.00
CA ILE A 101 12.41 -4.10 -6.85
C ILE A 101 13.17 -3.34 -7.94
N GLU A 102 12.52 -2.43 -8.65
CA GLU A 102 13.13 -1.67 -9.75
C GLU A 102 14.29 -0.77 -9.27
N SER A 103 14.17 -0.22 -8.06
CA SER A 103 15.18 0.64 -7.45
C SER A 103 16.33 -0.12 -6.80
N ASN A 104 16.34 -1.47 -6.85
CA ASN A 104 17.23 -2.30 -6.02
C ASN A 104 17.19 -1.88 -4.54
N TYR A 105 15.98 -1.65 -4.03
CA TYR A 105 15.66 -1.23 -2.67
C TYR A 105 16.15 0.17 -2.25
N LEU A 106 16.64 0.98 -3.19
CA LEU A 106 16.99 2.40 -2.99
C LEU A 106 15.89 3.34 -3.51
N TYR A 107 14.69 3.26 -2.91
CA TYR A 107 13.50 3.94 -3.41
C TYR A 107 13.67 5.46 -3.50
N THR A 108 14.20 6.10 -2.44
CA THR A 108 14.33 7.57 -2.37
C THR A 108 15.13 8.11 -3.55
N ASP A 109 16.33 7.59 -3.80
CA ASP A 109 17.21 8.03 -4.89
C ASP A 109 16.58 7.76 -6.27
N TRP A 110 15.90 6.61 -6.40
CA TRP A 110 15.20 6.25 -7.62
C TRP A 110 14.03 7.20 -7.91
N CYS A 111 13.24 7.54 -6.90
CA CYS A 111 12.12 8.47 -7.00
C CYS A 111 12.62 9.87 -7.40
N TRP A 112 13.66 10.38 -6.74
CA TRP A 112 14.25 11.67 -7.06
C TRP A 112 14.71 11.75 -8.51
N ARG A 113 15.44 10.73 -9.00
CA ARG A 113 15.91 10.69 -10.39
C ARG A 113 14.78 10.72 -11.41
N ILE A 114 13.73 9.92 -11.20
CA ILE A 114 12.56 9.90 -12.11
C ILE A 114 11.84 11.24 -12.11
N CYS A 115 11.70 11.84 -10.93
CA CYS A 115 11.00 13.10 -10.76
C CYS A 115 11.80 14.26 -11.37
N GLU A 116 13.13 14.24 -11.29
CA GLU A 116 14.03 15.16 -11.98
C GLU A 116 13.91 15.02 -13.50
N GLU A 117 13.99 13.79 -14.04
CA GLU A 117 13.81 13.50 -15.46
C GLU A 117 12.45 13.97 -16.00
N SER A 118 11.41 13.93 -15.16
CA SER A 118 10.03 14.26 -15.53
C SER A 118 9.60 15.69 -15.16
N ASN A 119 10.48 16.44 -14.49
CA ASN A 119 10.19 17.74 -13.87
C ASN A 119 8.90 17.72 -13.01
N THR A 120 8.82 16.75 -12.10
CA THR A 120 7.71 16.56 -11.15
C THR A 120 8.23 16.51 -9.73
N ASP A 121 7.35 16.63 -8.74
CA ASP A 121 7.75 16.53 -7.34
C ASP A 121 7.89 15.05 -6.92
N PRO A 122 8.75 14.67 -5.96
CA PRO A 122 8.84 13.31 -5.46
C PRO A 122 7.65 12.91 -4.58
N VAL A 123 7.40 11.60 -4.47
CA VAL A 123 6.47 11.02 -3.48
C VAL A 123 7.30 10.21 -2.50
N SER A 124 7.16 10.49 -1.20
CA SER A 124 7.89 9.72 -0.19
C SER A 124 7.28 8.34 0.02
N ILE A 125 8.13 7.35 0.32
CA ILE A 125 7.66 6.00 0.63
C ILE A 125 6.91 5.96 1.96
N GLU A 126 7.28 6.84 2.90
CA GLU A 126 6.60 7.05 4.18
C GLU A 126 5.14 7.43 3.97
N TYR A 127 4.85 8.29 2.99
CA TYR A 127 3.48 8.66 2.65
C TYR A 127 2.70 7.47 2.07
N LEU A 128 3.29 6.69 1.17
CA LEU A 128 2.63 5.51 0.61
C LEU A 128 2.33 4.46 1.70
N VAL A 129 3.26 4.23 2.61
CA VAL A 129 3.08 3.29 3.73
C VAL A 129 2.07 3.83 4.76
N SER A 130 2.02 5.15 4.97
CA SER A 130 1.06 5.75 5.91
C SER A 130 -0.39 5.61 5.41
N LEU A 131 -0.62 5.66 4.09
CA LEU A 131 -1.93 5.38 3.49
C LEU A 131 -2.40 3.93 3.74
N LEU A 132 -1.48 2.96 3.71
CA LEU A 132 -1.80 1.60 4.13
C LEU A 132 -2.08 1.57 5.63
N SER A 133 -1.15 2.07 6.45
CA SER A 133 -1.24 1.99 7.92
C SER A 133 -2.53 2.63 8.47
N SER A 134 -2.96 3.78 7.91
CA SER A 134 -4.20 4.44 8.31
C SER A 134 -5.45 3.63 7.93
N SER A 135 -5.41 2.88 6.83
CA SER A 135 -6.51 2.06 6.34
C SER A 135 -6.71 0.76 7.11
N VAL A 136 -5.84 0.41 8.07
CA VAL A 136 -6.05 -0.70 9.01
C VAL A 136 -7.28 -0.45 9.88
N SER A 137 -7.57 0.81 10.18
CA SER A 137 -8.71 1.22 11.01
C SER A 137 -9.96 1.55 10.17
N ASP A 138 -10.00 1.14 8.89
CA ASP A 138 -11.15 1.37 8.02
C ASP A 138 -12.40 0.64 8.56
N ASP A 139 -13.56 1.27 8.40
CA ASP A 139 -14.84 0.79 8.90
C ASP A 139 -15.39 -0.40 8.10
N SER A 140 -14.96 -0.54 6.85
CA SER A 140 -15.41 -1.60 5.95
C SER A 140 -14.54 -2.83 6.03
N SER A 141 -15.16 -3.98 6.28
CA SER A 141 -14.49 -5.28 6.19
C SER A 141 -13.96 -5.59 4.78
N VAL A 142 -14.52 -4.97 3.73
CA VAL A 142 -14.03 -5.10 2.35
C VAL A 142 -12.66 -4.41 2.22
N THR A 143 -12.55 -3.17 2.71
CA THR A 143 -11.30 -2.40 2.67
C THR A 143 -10.26 -3.01 3.61
N ALA A 144 -10.68 -3.44 4.82
CA ALA A 144 -9.83 -4.16 5.75
C ALA A 144 -9.29 -5.48 5.17
N ARG A 145 -10.05 -6.17 4.31
CA ARG A 145 -9.52 -7.34 3.59
C ARG A 145 -8.51 -6.92 2.52
N SER A 146 -8.81 -5.87 1.77
CA SER A 146 -7.89 -5.35 0.73
C SER A 146 -6.57 -4.86 1.29
N ILE A 147 -6.51 -4.40 2.55
CA ILE A 147 -5.23 -4.05 3.16
C ILE A 147 -4.33 -5.27 3.38
N CYS A 148 -4.87 -6.42 3.81
CA CYS A 148 -4.10 -7.65 3.94
C CYS A 148 -3.56 -8.08 2.57
N GLN A 149 -4.41 -8.02 1.54
CA GLN A 149 -4.03 -8.34 0.17
C GLN A 149 -2.95 -7.41 -0.39
N SER A 150 -3.06 -6.10 -0.12
CA SER A 150 -2.04 -5.11 -0.52
C SER A 150 -0.71 -5.37 0.20
N SER A 151 -0.75 -5.59 1.51
CA SER A 151 0.43 -5.87 2.31
C SER A 151 1.12 -7.17 1.90
N LYS A 152 0.38 -8.21 1.51
CA LYS A 152 0.97 -9.44 0.93
C LYS A 152 1.86 -9.15 -0.29
N LEU A 153 1.56 -8.10 -1.05
CA LEU A 153 2.35 -7.75 -2.24
C LEU A 153 3.67 -7.07 -1.89
N CYS A 154 3.67 -6.15 -0.92
CA CYS A 154 4.80 -5.25 -0.70
C CYS A 154 5.58 -5.46 0.60
N LEU A 155 4.99 -6.08 1.62
CA LEU A 155 5.56 -6.07 2.97
C LEU A 155 6.95 -6.69 3.02
N GLN A 156 7.15 -7.81 2.34
CA GLN A 156 8.44 -8.50 2.31
C GLN A 156 9.54 -7.61 1.71
N GLU A 157 9.26 -6.94 0.59
CA GLU A 157 10.25 -6.08 -0.07
C GLU A 157 10.50 -4.80 0.72
N LEU A 158 9.47 -4.27 1.39
CA LEU A 158 9.61 -3.14 2.30
C LEU A 158 10.54 -3.49 3.47
N CYS A 159 10.34 -4.64 4.11
CA CYS A 159 11.18 -5.14 5.20
C CYS A 159 12.64 -5.36 4.79
N ARG A 160 12.90 -5.77 3.54
CA ARG A 160 14.25 -5.98 3.00
C ARG A 160 14.98 -4.68 2.63
N SER A 161 14.24 -3.58 2.48
CA SER A 161 14.79 -2.31 2.03
C SER A 161 15.48 -1.51 3.14
N CYS A 162 16.11 -0.39 2.77
CA CYS A 162 16.58 0.60 3.74
C CYS A 162 15.44 1.21 4.58
N HIS A 163 14.18 1.06 4.14
CA HIS A 163 12.99 1.48 4.87
C HIS A 163 12.36 0.34 5.72
N GLY A 164 13.12 -0.69 6.08
CA GLY A 164 12.60 -1.85 6.82
C GLY A 164 11.86 -1.52 8.13
N ASN A 165 12.17 -0.40 8.78
CA ASN A 165 11.46 0.06 9.97
C ASN A 165 9.98 0.42 9.67
N LEU A 166 9.68 0.90 8.46
CA LEU A 166 8.30 1.13 7.99
C LEU A 166 7.58 -0.20 7.81
N GLY A 167 8.24 -1.21 7.24
CA GLY A 167 7.70 -2.56 7.09
C GLY A 167 7.39 -3.21 8.45
N LEU A 168 8.32 -3.09 9.41
CA LEU A 168 8.10 -3.58 10.77
C LEU A 168 6.89 -2.90 11.43
N THR A 169 6.79 -1.57 11.32
CA THR A 169 5.67 -0.81 11.90
C THR A 169 4.33 -1.20 11.26
N LEU A 170 4.29 -1.27 9.93
CA LEU A 170 3.11 -1.74 9.19
C LEU A 170 2.72 -3.16 9.59
N THR A 171 3.70 -4.03 9.88
CA THR A 171 3.43 -5.40 10.34
C THR A 171 2.68 -5.39 11.66
N TYR A 172 3.14 -4.61 12.65
CA TYR A 172 2.45 -4.44 13.93
C TYR A 172 1.04 -3.86 13.76
N ASP A 173 0.87 -2.89 12.87
CA ASP A 173 -0.46 -2.33 12.57
C ASP A 173 -1.40 -3.40 12.00
N LEU A 174 -0.94 -4.22 11.05
CA LEU A 174 -1.75 -5.29 10.45
C LEU A 174 -2.23 -6.34 11.47
N LEU A 175 -1.44 -6.62 12.52
CA LEU A 175 -1.85 -7.57 13.56
C LEU A 175 -3.09 -7.11 14.35
N LYS A 176 -3.40 -5.81 14.37
CA LYS A 176 -4.61 -5.26 15.00
C LYS A 176 -5.88 -5.80 14.34
N LEU A 177 -5.81 -6.22 13.06
CA LEU A 177 -6.94 -6.83 12.34
C LEU A 177 -7.37 -8.16 12.93
N SER A 178 -6.55 -8.82 13.76
CA SER A 178 -6.95 -10.04 14.49
C SER A 178 -8.13 -9.84 15.43
N SER A 179 -8.40 -8.58 15.82
CA SER A 179 -9.52 -8.20 16.68
C SER A 179 -10.86 -8.04 15.95
N THR A 180 -10.87 -8.04 14.61
CA THR A 180 -12.11 -7.94 13.83
C THR A 180 -13.02 -9.14 14.06
N THR A 181 -14.32 -8.93 13.96
CA THR A 181 -15.34 -9.99 14.03
C THR A 181 -15.62 -10.63 12.67
N TYR A 182 -15.14 -10.05 11.58
CA TYR A 182 -15.42 -10.55 10.24
C TYR A 182 -14.45 -11.66 9.84
N TRP A 183 -14.95 -12.89 9.80
CA TRP A 183 -14.17 -14.11 9.60
C TRP A 183 -13.23 -14.06 8.38
N LEU A 184 -13.67 -13.46 7.26
CA LEU A 184 -12.88 -13.44 6.04
C LEU A 184 -11.65 -12.53 6.15
N VAL A 185 -11.72 -11.46 6.95
CA VAL A 185 -10.54 -10.61 7.23
C VAL A 185 -9.56 -11.38 8.11
N GLN A 186 -10.04 -12.14 9.09
CA GLN A 186 -9.19 -12.99 9.93
C GLN A 186 -8.48 -14.08 9.10
N VAL A 187 -9.19 -14.75 8.18
CA VAL A 187 -8.58 -15.73 7.25
C VAL A 187 -7.53 -15.05 6.37
N GLU A 188 -7.85 -13.89 5.79
CA GLU A 188 -6.91 -13.15 4.94
C GLU A 188 -5.66 -12.69 5.72
N LEU A 189 -5.81 -12.33 7.00
CA LEU A 189 -4.71 -12.04 7.92
C LEU A 189 -3.85 -13.29 8.17
N MET A 190 -4.44 -14.47 8.37
CA MET A 190 -3.65 -15.70 8.57
C MET A 190 -2.82 -16.05 7.35
N GLU A 191 -3.40 -15.92 6.16
CA GLU A 191 -2.67 -16.09 4.92
C GLU A 191 -1.52 -15.07 4.79
N LEU A 192 -1.71 -13.81 5.21
CA LEU A 192 -0.65 -12.81 5.23
C LEU A 192 0.48 -13.19 6.21
N ILE A 193 0.13 -13.59 7.43
CA ILE A 193 1.09 -14.00 8.47
C ILE A 193 1.90 -15.22 8.00
N SER A 194 1.29 -16.15 7.26
CA SER A 194 1.99 -17.32 6.71
C SER A 194 3.16 -16.95 5.78
N GLY A 195 3.12 -15.75 5.18
CA GLY A 195 4.19 -15.20 4.35
C GLY A 195 5.27 -14.41 5.10
N PHE A 196 5.19 -14.27 6.42
CA PHE A 196 6.15 -13.48 7.19
C PHE A 196 7.53 -14.17 7.26
N ASP A 197 8.57 -13.39 6.99
CA ASP A 197 9.95 -13.78 7.29
C ASP A 197 10.29 -13.35 8.73
N PHE A 198 9.96 -14.21 9.70
CA PHE A 198 10.19 -13.92 11.12
C PHE A 198 11.67 -13.69 11.46
N LYS A 199 12.61 -14.25 10.69
CA LYS A 199 14.05 -14.00 10.90
C LYS A 199 14.39 -12.56 10.53
N LEU A 200 13.87 -12.08 9.41
CA LEU A 200 14.03 -10.69 8.98
C LEU A 200 13.35 -9.73 9.96
N LEU A 201 12.12 -10.02 10.38
CA LEU A 201 11.40 -9.19 11.35
C LEU A 201 12.16 -9.11 12.69
N HIS A 202 12.66 -10.23 13.20
CA HIS A 202 13.48 -10.28 14.41
C HIS A 202 14.76 -9.44 14.30
N TYR A 203 15.41 -9.47 13.14
CA TYR A 203 16.58 -8.62 12.85
C TYR A 203 16.20 -7.12 12.86
N LEU A 204 15.08 -6.75 12.23
CA LEU A 204 14.61 -5.36 12.20
C LEU A 204 14.26 -4.85 13.59
N GLU A 205 13.65 -5.68 14.44
CA GLU A 205 13.39 -5.35 15.84
C GLU A 205 14.67 -5.09 16.62
N ALA A 206 15.66 -5.98 16.49
CA ALA A 206 16.95 -5.81 17.16
C ALA A 206 17.63 -4.51 16.73
N ARG A 207 17.64 -4.20 15.43
CA ARG A 207 18.20 -2.97 14.88
C ARG A 207 17.47 -1.72 15.37
N LYS A 208 16.13 -1.73 15.39
CA LYS A 208 15.31 -0.63 15.92
C LYS A 208 15.62 -0.36 17.40
N VAL A 209 15.76 -1.41 18.21
CA VAL A 209 16.15 -1.27 19.62
C VAL A 209 17.53 -0.65 19.77
N GLU A 210 18.50 -1.01 18.93
CA GLU A 210 19.84 -0.40 18.95
C GLU A 210 19.81 1.10 18.60
N GLU A 211 18.98 1.50 17.63
CA GLU A 211 18.75 2.91 17.28
C GLU A 211 18.15 3.70 18.46
N LEU A 212 17.19 3.11 19.18
CA LEU A 212 16.48 3.71 20.33
C LEU A 212 17.28 3.72 21.64
N LYS A 213 18.14 2.71 21.86
CA LYS A 213 19.02 2.61 23.05
C LYS A 213 20.02 3.76 23.18
N ARG A 214 20.24 4.52 22.11
CA ARG A 214 20.98 5.79 22.18
C ARG A 214 20.25 6.90 22.96
N GLY A 215 19.03 6.65 23.47
CA GLY A 215 18.26 7.60 24.27
C GLY A 215 17.59 7.08 25.54
N TYR A 216 17.03 5.85 25.58
CA TYR A 216 16.26 5.34 26.74
C TYR A 216 16.20 3.80 26.82
N THR A 217 15.83 3.24 27.98
CA THR A 217 15.56 1.80 28.19
C THR A 217 14.28 1.40 27.45
N PHE A 218 14.41 0.75 26.30
CA PHE A 218 13.27 0.29 25.50
C PHE A 218 12.98 -1.21 25.76
N MET A 219 11.72 -1.54 26.05
CA MET A 219 11.25 -2.93 26.12
C MET A 219 11.18 -3.48 24.69
N ARG A 220 11.92 -4.55 24.42
CA ARG A 220 11.89 -5.22 23.12
C ARG A 220 10.50 -5.82 22.90
N GLU A 221 9.81 -5.34 21.87
CA GLU A 221 8.64 -6.05 21.33
C GLU A 221 9.14 -7.31 20.61
N ASP A 222 8.47 -8.44 20.82
CA ASP A 222 8.77 -9.72 20.18
C ASP A 222 7.59 -10.09 19.28
N ILE A 223 7.71 -9.74 18.01
CA ILE A 223 6.67 -9.97 17.01
C ILE A 223 6.33 -11.45 16.87
N GLN A 224 7.31 -12.34 17.03
CA GLN A 224 7.07 -13.77 16.94
C GLN A 224 6.19 -14.24 18.09
N ARG A 225 6.45 -13.75 19.31
CA ARG A 225 5.60 -14.01 20.47
C ARG A 225 4.20 -13.41 20.28
N VAL A 226 4.10 -12.15 19.86
CA VAL A 226 2.80 -11.47 19.64
C VAL A 226 1.97 -12.23 18.61
N VAL A 227 2.57 -12.58 17.47
CA VAL A 227 1.88 -13.34 16.42
C VAL A 227 1.42 -14.70 16.93
N LEU A 228 2.29 -15.44 17.63
CA LEU A 228 1.94 -16.77 18.11
C LEU A 228 0.86 -16.71 19.20
N GLU A 229 1.11 -15.97 20.27
CA GLU A 229 0.30 -15.99 21.49
C GLU A 229 -0.98 -15.17 21.35
N GLU A 230 -0.89 -13.97 20.78
CA GLU A 230 -2.01 -13.01 20.77
C GLU A 230 -2.89 -13.16 19.53
N VAL A 231 -2.36 -13.73 18.45
CA VAL A 231 -3.07 -13.87 17.17
C VAL A 231 -3.37 -15.32 16.83
N VAL A 232 -2.36 -16.15 16.57
CA VAL A 232 -2.56 -17.51 16.04
C VAL A 232 -3.26 -18.41 17.05
N LEU A 233 -2.77 -18.52 18.29
CA LEU A 233 -3.39 -19.36 19.32
C LEU A 233 -4.83 -18.94 19.62
N LYS A 234 -5.11 -17.63 19.61
CA LYS A 234 -6.46 -17.10 19.76
C LYS A 234 -7.39 -17.53 18.62
N LEU A 235 -6.93 -17.47 17.36
CA LEU A 235 -7.75 -17.77 16.19
C LEU A 235 -7.92 -19.28 15.94
N ILE A 236 -7.00 -20.13 16.40
CA ILE A 236 -7.20 -21.59 16.44
C ILE A 236 -8.41 -21.95 17.31
N GLY A 237 -8.67 -21.17 18.37
CA GLY A 237 -9.85 -21.31 19.23
C GLY A 237 -11.11 -20.62 18.71
N SER A 238 -11.13 -20.10 17.47
CA SER A 238 -12.29 -19.39 16.92
C SER A 238 -13.52 -20.30 16.80
N GLU A 239 -14.73 -19.76 16.97
CA GLU A 239 -15.99 -20.49 16.73
C GLU A 239 -16.21 -20.79 15.23
N ASP A 240 -15.65 -19.97 14.33
CA ASP A 240 -15.75 -20.17 12.89
C ASP A 240 -14.74 -21.21 12.39
N GLY A 241 -15.22 -22.32 11.84
CA GLY A 241 -14.38 -23.40 11.35
C GLY A 241 -13.40 -22.98 10.25
N ARG A 242 -13.74 -21.98 9.42
CA ARG A 242 -12.86 -21.49 8.36
C ARG A 242 -11.67 -20.72 8.92
N VAL A 243 -11.90 -19.96 9.99
CA VAL A 243 -10.85 -19.21 10.70
C VAL A 243 -9.91 -20.18 11.40
N ARG A 244 -10.46 -21.22 12.07
CA ARG A 244 -9.64 -22.27 12.69
C ARG A 244 -8.76 -22.98 11.67
N THR A 245 -9.32 -23.37 10.52
CA THR A 245 -8.57 -24.04 9.45
C THR A 245 -7.51 -23.14 8.83
N ALA A 246 -7.71 -21.82 8.77
CA ALA A 246 -6.69 -20.91 8.28
C ALA A 246 -5.55 -20.69 9.29
N ALA A 247 -5.83 -20.82 10.59
CA ALA A 247 -4.87 -20.59 11.66
C ALA A 247 -4.05 -21.85 12.06
N GLY A 248 -4.61 -23.05 11.86
CA GLY A 248 -3.97 -24.34 12.18
C GLY A 248 -3.26 -24.95 10.98
#